data_AF-A0A2E0UGB9-F1
#
_entry.id   AF-A0A2E0UGB9-F1
#
_cell.length_a   1.000
_cell.length_b   1.000
_cell.length_c   1.000
_cell.angle_alpha   90.00
_cell.angle_beta   90.00
_cell.angle_gamma   90.00
#
_symmetry.space_group_name_H-M   'P 1'
#
loop_
_entity.id
_entity.type
_entity.pdbx_description
1 polymer ?
#
loop_
_entity_poly.entity_id
_entity_poly.type
_entity_poly.pdbx_seq_one_letter_code
_entity_poly.pdbx_strand_id
1 'polypeptide(L)'
;MPTNPILKFFRLCSENYLDDMRAQIPELPEKYVYPTGNPIRPVLPVETVTGGIMLIGAFPSARFHYLEGKLVPVADNLAPFAKEVYFDGRGIRKQASRESLEEHYFGPNMLNLCFEDMWVTDLVKVYLFPDKHIKNCEVVAPQHRYVNTHKMFGSGKTVGKLAKASVPWIRHEIELCNPKLIITLGETAARAIQDDRKTDNKQLLSGL
;
A
#
# COMPACT_ATOMS: atom_id res chain seq x y z
N MET A 1 5.26 19.59 25.45
CA MET A 1 4.76 18.20 25.43
C MET A 1 5.71 17.38 24.57
N PRO A 2 6.19 16.20 24.99
CA PRO A 2 6.97 15.34 24.10
C PRO A 2 6.10 14.98 22.89
N THR A 3 6.61 15.23 21.69
CA THR A 3 5.92 14.88 20.43
C THR A 3 5.81 13.37 20.32
N ASN A 4 4.59 12.84 20.19
CA ASN A 4 4.35 11.42 19.92
C ASN A 4 5.18 11.01 18.68
N PRO A 5 6.14 10.06 18.81
CA PRO A 5 7.05 9.70 17.72
C PRO A 5 6.33 9.10 16.51
N ILE A 6 5.20 8.41 16.72
CA ILE A 6 4.34 7.88 15.65
C ILE A 6 3.71 9.03 14.87
N LEU A 7 3.15 10.03 15.56
CA LEU A 7 2.57 11.21 14.88
C LEU A 7 3.63 12.04 14.15
N LYS A 8 4.86 12.09 14.68
CA LYS A 8 6.00 12.71 13.98
C LYS A 8 6.33 11.94 12.70
N PHE A 9 6.37 10.61 12.75
CA PHE A 9 6.56 9.77 11.58
C PHE A 9 5.44 9.97 10.55
N PHE A 10 4.18 10.02 10.97
CA PHE A 10 3.04 10.27 10.08
C PHE A 10 3.15 11.59 9.33
N ARG A 11 3.54 12.65 10.03
CA ARG A 11 3.79 13.95 9.40
C ARG A 11 4.92 13.86 8.37
N LEU A 12 6.06 13.31 8.77
CA LEU A 12 7.21 13.14 7.87
C LEU A 12 6.87 12.31 6.63
N CYS A 13 6.14 11.21 6.79
CA CYS A 13 5.73 10.35 5.69
C CYS A 13 4.75 11.07 4.75
N SER A 14 3.74 11.74 5.31
CA SER A 14 2.78 12.52 4.51
C SER A 14 3.43 13.65 3.71
N GLU A 15 4.49 14.27 4.23
CA GLU A 15 5.15 15.41 3.62
C GLU A 15 6.25 15.00 2.63
N ASN A 16 7.05 13.98 2.96
CA ASN A 16 8.32 13.73 2.26
C ASN A 16 8.35 12.42 1.47
N TYR A 17 7.44 11.47 1.72
CA TYR A 17 7.54 10.12 1.13
C TYR A 17 7.64 10.15 -0.40
N LEU A 18 6.77 10.91 -1.08
CA LEU A 18 6.78 10.97 -2.54
C LEU A 18 8.03 11.65 -3.10
N ASP A 19 8.55 12.67 -2.42
CA ASP A 19 9.76 13.36 -2.86
C ASP A 19 11.00 12.48 -2.69
N ASP A 20 11.08 11.74 -1.57
CA ASP A 20 12.11 10.73 -1.35
C ASP A 20 12.05 9.59 -2.37
N MET A 21 10.85 9.19 -2.79
CA MET A 21 10.69 8.20 -3.87
C MET A 21 11.14 8.77 -5.22
N ARG A 22 10.78 10.01 -5.55
CA ARG A 22 11.18 10.67 -6.81
C ARG A 22 12.69 10.89 -6.91
N ALA A 23 13.34 11.22 -5.80
CA ALA A 23 14.79 11.35 -5.73
C ALA A 23 15.52 10.06 -6.15
N GLN A 24 14.90 8.89 -5.89
CA GLN A 24 15.43 7.58 -6.26
C GLN A 24 14.87 7.05 -7.59
N ILE A 25 13.71 7.55 -8.03
CA ILE A 25 12.95 7.04 -9.17
C ILE A 25 12.47 8.21 -10.03
N PRO A 26 13.33 8.73 -10.94
CA PRO A 26 13.01 9.88 -11.79
C PRO A 26 11.82 9.65 -12.73
N GLU A 27 11.42 8.40 -12.97
CA GLU A 27 10.26 8.06 -13.80
C GLU A 27 8.92 8.19 -13.05
N LEU A 28 8.93 8.43 -11.73
CA LEU A 28 7.72 8.83 -11.02
C LEU A 28 7.30 10.23 -11.47
N PRO A 29 6.02 10.44 -11.81
CA PRO A 29 5.57 11.72 -12.28
C PRO A 29 5.66 12.81 -11.19
N GLU A 30 6.08 14.00 -11.60
CA GLU A 30 6.10 15.19 -10.73
C GLU A 30 4.69 15.51 -10.22
N LYS A 31 3.68 15.50 -11.11
CA LYS A 31 2.27 15.55 -10.75
C LYS A 31 1.70 14.14 -10.68
N TYR A 32 1.65 13.57 -9.48
CA TYR A 32 1.05 12.25 -9.27
C TYR A 32 -0.39 12.37 -8.79
N VAL A 33 -1.33 12.27 -9.74
CA VAL A 33 -2.75 12.61 -9.53
C VAL A 33 -3.67 11.54 -10.12
N TYR A 34 -4.88 11.47 -9.59
CA TYR A 34 -6.01 10.74 -10.17
C TYR A 34 -6.60 11.51 -11.37
N PRO A 35 -7.44 10.88 -12.21
CA PRO A 35 -8.10 11.54 -13.34
C PRO A 35 -8.92 12.78 -12.97
N THR A 36 -9.47 12.80 -11.76
CA THR A 36 -10.23 13.94 -11.21
C THR A 36 -9.36 15.09 -10.73
N GLY A 37 -8.03 14.97 -10.83
CA GLY A 37 -7.06 15.97 -10.34
C GLY A 37 -6.72 15.83 -8.85
N ASN A 38 -7.35 14.90 -8.12
CA ASN A 38 -7.01 14.63 -6.73
C ASN A 38 -5.54 14.15 -6.64
N PRO A 39 -4.72 14.70 -5.73
CA PRO A 39 -3.36 14.21 -5.53
C PRO A 39 -3.39 12.80 -4.95
N ILE A 40 -2.47 11.95 -5.42
CA ILE A 40 -2.18 10.67 -4.79
C ILE A 40 -1.30 10.96 -3.58
N ARG A 41 -1.70 10.48 -2.41
CA ARG A 41 -0.99 10.74 -1.15
C ARG A 41 -0.56 9.43 -0.48
N PRO A 42 0.49 9.48 0.36
CA PRO A 42 0.83 8.35 1.21
C PRO A 42 -0.34 7.96 2.10
N VAL A 43 -0.78 6.71 2.00
CA VAL A 43 -1.70 6.06 2.92
C VAL A 43 -0.87 5.60 4.13
N LEU A 44 -1.15 6.21 5.27
CA LEU A 44 -0.37 6.05 6.49
C LEU A 44 -0.74 4.76 7.23
N PRO A 45 0.16 4.25 8.10
CA PRO A 45 -0.16 3.12 8.96
C PRO A 45 -1.34 3.40 9.89
N VAL A 46 -2.06 2.36 10.29
CA VAL A 46 -3.18 2.43 11.25
C VAL A 46 -3.07 1.35 12.32
N GLU A 47 -3.95 1.42 13.31
CA GLU A 47 -3.98 0.50 14.46
C GLU A 47 -2.61 0.36 15.12
N THR A 48 -1.83 1.45 15.23
CA THR A 48 -0.38 1.44 15.50
C THR A 48 0.05 0.91 16.88
N VAL A 49 -0.24 -0.36 17.16
CA VAL A 49 0.11 -1.12 18.35
C VAL A 49 1.58 -1.47 18.29
N THR A 50 2.29 -1.19 19.38
CA THR A 50 3.72 -1.44 19.52
C THR A 50 3.99 -2.73 20.32
N GLY A 51 5.09 -3.43 20.07
CA GLY A 51 5.46 -4.63 20.83
C GLY A 51 4.62 -5.87 20.49
N GLY A 52 3.81 -5.80 19.44
CA GLY A 52 2.84 -6.81 19.01
C GLY A 52 3.14 -7.35 17.62
N ILE A 53 2.09 -7.48 16.81
CA ILE A 53 2.17 -7.96 15.42
C ILE A 53 2.20 -6.74 14.49
N MET A 54 3.04 -6.79 13.47
CA MET A 54 3.03 -5.85 12.35
C MET A 54 2.58 -6.56 11.08
N LEU A 55 1.54 -6.04 10.42
CA LEU A 55 1.05 -6.53 9.14
C LEU A 55 1.49 -5.58 8.02
N ILE A 56 2.20 -6.11 7.02
CA ILE A 56 2.74 -5.33 5.91
C ILE A 56 2.18 -5.85 4.59
N GLY A 57 1.30 -5.07 3.99
CA GLY A 57 0.81 -5.25 2.63
C GLY A 57 1.81 -4.81 1.56
N ALA A 58 1.39 -4.88 0.30
CA ALA A 58 2.21 -4.48 -0.84
C ALA A 58 2.15 -2.97 -1.09
N PHE A 59 0.96 -2.46 -1.37
CA PHE A 59 0.63 -1.06 -1.64
C PHE A 59 -0.88 -0.86 -1.53
N PRO A 60 -1.36 0.35 -1.19
CA PRO A 60 -2.77 0.60 -1.05
C PRO A 60 -3.48 0.51 -2.41
N SER A 61 -4.74 0.05 -2.37
CA SER A 61 -5.68 0.29 -3.46
C SER A 61 -6.15 1.76 -3.44
N ALA A 62 -6.97 2.12 -4.41
CA ALA A 62 -7.69 3.39 -4.46
C ALA A 62 -9.20 3.15 -4.34
N ARG A 63 -9.93 4.23 -4.05
CA ARG A 63 -11.38 4.30 -4.29
C ARG A 63 -11.63 4.51 -5.78
N PHE A 64 -12.63 3.80 -6.31
CA PHE A 64 -12.96 3.84 -7.73
C PHE A 64 -14.32 4.50 -7.98
N HIS A 65 -14.47 5.12 -9.14
CA HIS A 65 -15.74 5.69 -9.58
C HIS A 65 -15.91 5.50 -11.09
N TYR A 66 -17.16 5.38 -11.53
CA TYR A 66 -17.52 5.35 -12.94
C TYR A 66 -17.60 6.79 -13.46
N LEU A 67 -16.64 7.14 -14.30
CA LEU A 67 -16.60 8.41 -15.03
C LEU A 67 -16.57 8.10 -16.52
N GLU A 68 -17.44 8.75 -17.30
CA GLU A 68 -17.55 8.53 -18.75
C GLU A 68 -17.72 7.04 -19.14
N GLY A 69 -18.46 6.29 -18.31
CA GLY A 69 -18.67 4.86 -18.51
C GLY A 69 -17.47 3.96 -18.20
N LYS A 70 -16.35 4.52 -17.71
CA LYS A 70 -15.14 3.79 -17.31
C LYS A 70 -14.97 3.79 -15.80
N LEU A 71 -14.59 2.63 -15.24
CA LEU A 71 -14.20 2.55 -13.83
C LEU A 71 -12.75 3.02 -13.68
N VAL A 72 -12.54 4.11 -12.94
CA VAL A 72 -11.23 4.73 -12.72
C VAL A 72 -10.97 4.97 -11.23
N PRO A 73 -9.71 4.94 -10.77
CA PRO A 73 -9.37 5.32 -9.41
C PRO A 73 -9.51 6.84 -9.25
N VAL A 74 -10.09 7.33 -8.16
CA VAL A 74 -10.41 8.76 -7.96
C VAL A 74 -9.90 9.35 -6.66
N ALA A 75 -9.54 8.52 -5.69
CA ALA A 75 -9.02 8.98 -4.40
C ALA A 75 -8.26 7.85 -3.70
N ASP A 76 -7.38 8.22 -2.78
CA ASP A 76 -6.72 7.26 -1.89
C ASP A 76 -7.78 6.56 -1.02
N ASN A 77 -7.43 5.34 -0.60
CA ASN A 77 -8.11 4.67 0.50
C ASN A 77 -7.88 5.43 1.80
N LEU A 78 -8.79 5.27 2.77
CA LEU A 78 -8.70 5.95 4.06
C LEU A 78 -7.58 5.38 4.93
N ALA A 79 -7.30 4.08 4.79
CA ALA A 79 -6.24 3.39 5.50
C ALA A 79 -5.86 2.08 4.77
N PRO A 80 -4.69 1.49 5.08
CA PRO A 80 -4.34 0.15 4.62
C PRO A 80 -5.41 -0.85 5.08
N PHE A 81 -5.95 -1.64 4.15
CA PHE A 81 -6.99 -2.64 4.43
C PHE A 81 -8.25 -2.09 5.13
N ALA A 82 -8.59 -0.81 4.95
CA ALA A 82 -9.81 -0.24 5.53
C ALA A 82 -11.09 -0.95 5.05
N LYS A 83 -12.05 -1.14 5.97
CA LYS A 83 -13.43 -1.57 5.67
C LYS A 83 -14.22 -0.41 5.05
N GLU A 84 -13.97 -0.12 3.78
CA GLU A 84 -14.66 0.96 3.08
C GLU A 84 -15.90 0.48 2.33
N VAL A 85 -16.98 1.26 2.43
CA VAL A 85 -18.21 1.09 1.66
C VAL A 85 -18.57 2.44 1.04
N TYR A 86 -18.67 2.51 -0.28
CA TYR A 86 -18.94 3.75 -1.00
C TYR A 86 -19.72 3.51 -2.29
N PHE A 87 -20.42 4.53 -2.78
CA PHE A 87 -21.09 4.50 -4.08
C PHE A 87 -20.09 4.86 -5.19
N ASP A 88 -19.92 3.99 -6.18
CA ASP A 88 -18.95 4.16 -7.27
C ASP A 88 -19.56 4.82 -8.52
N GLY A 89 -20.75 5.42 -8.42
CA GLY A 89 -21.46 5.99 -9.56
C GLY A 89 -22.37 5.00 -10.29
N ARG A 90 -22.28 3.70 -9.98
CA ARG A 90 -23.22 2.68 -10.47
C ARG A 90 -23.81 1.82 -9.36
N GLY A 91 -23.05 1.52 -8.33
CA GLY A 91 -23.49 0.68 -7.23
C GLY A 91 -22.69 0.91 -5.95
N ILE A 92 -23.07 0.18 -4.91
CA ILE A 92 -22.32 0.15 -3.66
C ILE A 92 -21.14 -0.79 -3.82
N ARG A 93 -19.94 -0.26 -3.58
CA ARG A 93 -18.68 -0.99 -3.65
C ARG A 93 -18.13 -1.19 -2.24
N LYS A 94 -17.55 -2.36 -2.01
CA LYS A 94 -16.81 -2.71 -0.80
C LYS A 94 -15.35 -2.95 -1.14
N GLN A 95 -14.47 -2.70 -0.17
CA GLN A 95 -13.04 -2.93 -0.33
C GLN A 95 -12.69 -4.43 -0.33
N ALA A 96 -12.44 -4.99 -1.52
CA ALA A 96 -12.18 -6.42 -1.70
C ALA A 96 -10.97 -6.96 -0.91
N SER A 97 -9.92 -6.16 -0.71
CA SER A 97 -8.72 -6.61 0.03
C SER A 97 -9.01 -6.87 1.51
N ARG A 98 -9.90 -6.09 2.12
CA ARG A 98 -10.30 -6.32 3.51
C ARG A 98 -11.23 -7.52 3.65
N GLU A 99 -12.17 -7.69 2.74
CA GLU A 99 -13.04 -8.89 2.71
C GLU A 99 -12.22 -10.18 2.61
N SER A 100 -11.21 -10.19 1.73
CA SER A 100 -10.31 -11.34 1.59
C SER A 100 -9.50 -11.61 2.87
N LEU A 101 -9.00 -10.58 3.54
CA LEU A 101 -8.28 -10.77 4.81
C LEU A 101 -9.18 -11.29 5.94
N GLU A 102 -10.42 -10.83 6.01
CA GLU A 102 -11.38 -11.31 7.00
C GLU A 102 -11.71 -12.79 6.80
N GLU A 103 -11.94 -13.19 5.55
CA GLU A 103 -12.26 -14.57 5.20
C GLU A 103 -11.09 -15.53 5.48
N HIS A 104 -9.85 -15.11 5.25
CA HIS A 104 -8.71 -16.03 5.24
C HIS A 104 -7.78 -15.92 6.46
N TYR A 105 -7.77 -14.80 7.19
CA TYR A 105 -6.79 -14.55 8.25
C TYR A 105 -7.43 -14.19 9.60
N PHE A 106 -8.41 -13.29 9.60
CA PHE A 106 -8.96 -12.73 10.84
C PHE A 106 -10.20 -13.47 11.38
N GLY A 107 -10.73 -14.44 10.64
CA GLY A 107 -11.86 -15.24 11.11
C GLY A 107 -11.52 -16.05 12.38
N PRO A 108 -12.50 -16.32 13.26
CA PRO A 108 -12.31 -17.04 14.52
C PRO A 108 -11.82 -18.49 14.33
N ASN A 109 -11.97 -19.05 13.12
CA ASN A 109 -11.53 -20.40 12.76
C ASN A 109 -10.20 -20.42 11.97
N MET A 110 -9.51 -19.27 11.84
CA MET A 110 -8.23 -19.14 11.13
C MET A 110 -7.10 -18.85 12.11
N LEU A 111 -6.34 -17.76 11.90
CA LEU A 111 -5.30 -17.33 12.84
C LEU A 111 -5.90 -16.61 14.06
N ASN A 112 -7.22 -16.36 14.07
CA ASN A 112 -7.96 -15.66 15.13
C ASN A 112 -7.27 -14.36 15.57
N LEU A 113 -6.81 -13.64 14.55
CA LEU A 113 -6.04 -12.41 14.67
C LEU A 113 -7.00 -11.22 14.73
N CYS A 114 -6.77 -10.29 15.67
CA CYS A 114 -7.59 -9.08 15.85
C CYS A 114 -6.89 -7.88 15.20
N PHE A 115 -7.54 -7.22 14.25
CA PHE A 115 -6.91 -6.17 13.43
C PHE A 115 -6.50 -4.95 14.25
N GLU A 116 -7.31 -4.64 15.26
CA GLU A 116 -7.15 -3.52 16.19
C GLU A 116 -5.95 -3.72 17.14
N ASP A 117 -5.39 -4.94 17.21
CA ASP A 117 -4.23 -5.29 18.04
C ASP A 117 -2.90 -5.28 17.24
N MET A 118 -2.86 -4.69 16.05
CA MET A 118 -1.72 -4.80 15.12
C MET A 118 -1.30 -3.48 14.51
N TRP A 119 0.00 -3.27 14.33
CA TRP A 119 0.47 -2.23 13.42
C TRP A 119 0.20 -2.61 11.96
N VAL A 120 -0.70 -1.90 11.27
CA VAL A 120 -1.09 -2.23 9.89
C VAL A 120 -0.57 -1.21 8.90
N THR A 121 0.14 -1.67 7.88
CA THR A 121 0.79 -0.81 6.90
C THR A 121 0.95 -1.50 5.53
N ASP A 122 1.44 -0.76 4.53
CA ASP A 122 1.82 -1.27 3.21
C ASP A 122 3.30 -0.96 2.94
N LEU A 123 4.03 -1.83 2.22
CA LEU A 123 5.43 -1.59 1.85
C LEU A 123 5.59 -0.27 1.08
N VAL A 124 4.80 -0.08 0.03
CA VAL A 124 4.73 1.18 -0.72
C VAL A 124 3.49 1.95 -0.26
N LYS A 125 3.62 3.26 0.01
CA LYS A 125 2.56 4.05 0.65
C LYS A 125 1.54 4.64 -0.29
N VAL A 126 1.71 4.51 -1.61
CA VAL A 126 0.86 5.18 -2.60
C VAL A 126 0.25 4.19 -3.54
N TYR A 127 -0.91 4.56 -4.08
CA TYR A 127 -1.55 3.78 -5.13
C TYR A 127 -0.63 3.66 -6.34
N LEU A 128 -0.59 2.47 -6.96
CA LEU A 128 0.21 2.19 -8.14
C LEU A 128 -0.69 1.91 -9.35
N PHE A 129 -0.46 2.61 -10.47
CA PHE A 129 -1.21 2.45 -11.71
C PHE A 129 -0.69 1.25 -12.50
N PRO A 130 -1.52 0.22 -12.76
CA PRO A 130 -1.27 -0.78 -13.80
C PRO A 130 -1.81 -0.34 -15.16
N ASP A 131 -1.30 -0.92 -16.24
CA ASP A 131 -1.72 -0.64 -17.63
C ASP A 131 -3.25 -0.68 -17.82
N LYS A 132 -3.93 -1.64 -17.16
CA LYS A 132 -5.39 -1.78 -17.26
C LYS A 132 -6.16 -0.54 -16.78
N HIS A 133 -5.66 0.15 -15.76
CA HIS A 133 -6.32 1.34 -15.21
C HIS A 133 -5.93 2.59 -15.98
N ILE A 134 -4.66 2.66 -16.42
CA ILE A 134 -4.16 3.77 -17.26
C ILE A 134 -5.04 3.95 -18.50
N LYS A 135 -5.36 2.87 -19.21
CA LYS A 135 -6.24 2.92 -20.40
C LYS A 135 -7.59 3.59 -20.13
N ASN A 136 -8.19 3.36 -18.95
CA ASN A 136 -9.44 4.01 -18.58
C ASN A 136 -9.22 5.47 -18.17
N CYS A 137 -8.12 5.75 -17.47
CA CYS A 137 -7.76 7.09 -17.03
C CYS A 137 -7.46 8.04 -18.20
N GLU A 138 -6.83 7.53 -19.26
CA GLU A 138 -6.54 8.28 -20.50
C GLU A 138 -7.80 8.66 -21.27
N VAL A 139 -8.89 7.88 -21.16
CA VAL A 139 -10.20 8.24 -21.73
C VAL A 139 -10.81 9.39 -20.94
N VAL A 140 -10.86 9.28 -19.61
CA VAL A 140 -11.52 10.25 -18.71
C VAL A 140 -10.75 11.56 -18.57
N ALA A 141 -9.42 11.51 -18.65
CA ALA A 141 -8.55 12.66 -18.46
C ALA A 141 -7.34 12.59 -19.41
N PRO A 142 -7.56 12.79 -20.72
CA PRO A 142 -6.52 12.70 -21.76
C PRO A 142 -5.42 13.76 -21.60
N GLN A 143 -5.68 14.83 -20.85
CA GLN A 143 -4.69 15.87 -20.53
C GLN A 143 -3.65 15.42 -19.49
N HIS A 144 -3.92 14.35 -18.74
CA HIS A 144 -2.99 13.81 -17.76
C HIS A 144 -2.11 12.72 -18.38
N ARG A 145 -0.83 12.70 -17.99
CA ARG A 145 0.10 11.65 -18.38
C ARG A 145 0.24 10.64 -17.24
N TYR A 146 -0.12 9.40 -17.50
CA TYR A 146 0.03 8.31 -16.54
C TYR A 146 1.26 7.46 -16.84
N VAL A 147 1.85 6.91 -15.79
CA VAL A 147 3.00 6.01 -15.86
C VAL A 147 2.60 4.71 -15.18
N ASN A 148 3.01 3.57 -15.73
CA ASN A 148 2.78 2.28 -15.09
C ASN A 148 3.72 2.10 -13.90
N THR A 149 3.31 2.68 -12.76
CA THR A 149 4.03 2.58 -11.50
C THR A 149 3.89 1.19 -10.87
N HIS A 150 2.86 0.41 -11.22
CA HIS A 150 2.73 -0.97 -10.75
C HIS A 150 3.88 -1.86 -11.24
N LYS A 151 4.33 -1.72 -12.50
CA LYS A 151 5.51 -2.45 -13.01
C LYS A 151 6.80 -2.12 -12.26
N MET A 152 6.87 -0.94 -11.64
CA MET A 152 8.04 -0.51 -10.87
C MET A 152 8.10 -1.13 -9.47
N PHE A 153 7.00 -1.75 -8.99
CA PHE A 153 6.94 -2.44 -7.70
C PHE A 153 7.72 -3.77 -7.71
N GLY A 154 7.62 -4.52 -8.80
CA GLY A 154 8.20 -5.86 -8.93
C GLY A 154 7.16 -6.92 -9.29
N SER A 155 7.64 -8.13 -9.58
CA SER A 155 6.79 -9.29 -9.86
C SER A 155 7.57 -10.59 -9.58
N GLY A 156 6.93 -11.55 -8.90
CA GLY A 156 7.58 -12.80 -8.49
C GLY A 156 8.86 -12.53 -7.69
N LYS A 157 9.97 -13.17 -8.11
CA LYS A 157 11.28 -13.06 -7.44
C LYS A 157 11.98 -11.70 -7.61
N THR A 158 11.42 -10.78 -8.41
CA THR A 158 12.03 -9.47 -8.65
C THR A 158 11.44 -8.42 -7.71
N VAL A 159 12.28 -7.88 -6.83
CA VAL A 159 11.97 -6.67 -6.06
C VAL A 159 12.25 -5.45 -6.93
N GLY A 160 11.18 -4.73 -7.30
CA GLY A 160 11.27 -3.53 -8.13
C GLY A 160 11.79 -2.31 -7.37
N LYS A 161 12.05 -1.24 -8.11
CA LYS A 161 12.63 -0.01 -7.57
C LYS A 161 11.74 0.68 -6.53
N LEU A 162 10.41 0.67 -6.69
CA LEU A 162 9.48 1.26 -5.71
C LEU A 162 9.51 0.49 -4.38
N ALA A 163 9.47 -0.84 -4.45
CA ALA A 163 9.56 -1.69 -3.28
C ALA A 163 10.88 -1.44 -2.52
N LYS A 164 12.02 -1.42 -3.23
CA LYS A 164 13.34 -1.12 -2.65
C LYS A 164 13.41 0.27 -2.02
N ALA A 165 12.98 1.30 -2.75
CA ALA A 165 13.03 2.68 -2.29
C ALA A 165 12.18 2.91 -1.03
N SER A 166 11.13 2.10 -0.82
CA SER A 166 10.26 2.21 0.35
C SER A 166 10.77 1.47 1.59
N VAL A 167 11.76 0.58 1.46
CA VAL A 167 12.31 -0.19 2.59
C VAL A 167 12.80 0.70 3.75
N PRO A 168 13.50 1.83 3.54
CA PRO A 168 13.90 2.72 4.64
C PRO A 168 12.72 3.24 5.47
N TRP A 169 11.59 3.55 4.83
CA TRP A 169 10.37 3.97 5.51
C TRP A 169 9.79 2.85 6.37
N ILE A 170 9.79 1.62 5.85
CA ILE A 170 9.36 0.43 6.61
C ILE A 170 10.31 0.12 7.77
N ARG A 171 11.62 0.30 7.61
CA ARG A 171 12.57 0.12 8.72
C ARG A 171 12.29 1.08 9.87
N HIS A 172 11.99 2.35 9.57
CA HIS A 172 11.58 3.32 10.58
C HIS A 172 10.27 2.90 11.27
N GLU A 173 9.29 2.37 10.53
CA GLU A 173 8.09 1.81 11.16
C GLU A 173 8.38 0.60 12.04
N ILE A 174 9.27 -0.30 11.62
CA ILE A 174 9.68 -1.47 12.43
C ILE A 174 10.36 -1.01 13.72
N GLU A 175 11.19 0.03 13.68
CA GLU A 175 11.82 0.61 14.87
C GLU A 175 10.79 1.22 15.83
N LEU A 176 9.78 1.93 15.29
CA LEU A 176 8.69 2.52 16.08
C LEU A 176 7.73 1.48 16.66
N CYS A 177 7.35 0.50 15.83
CA CYS A 177 6.45 -0.57 16.19
C CYS A 177 7.10 -1.55 17.16
N ASN A 178 8.41 -1.82 17.00
CA ASN A 178 9.14 -2.87 17.71
C ASN A 178 8.38 -4.21 17.74
N PRO A 179 8.01 -4.78 16.57
CA PRO A 179 7.12 -5.94 16.52
C PRO A 179 7.80 -7.21 17.00
N LYS A 180 7.03 -8.08 17.65
CA LYS A 180 7.43 -9.48 17.96
C LYS A 180 7.30 -10.41 16.76
N LEU A 181 6.40 -10.07 15.84
CA LEU A 181 6.13 -10.81 14.62
C LEU A 181 5.77 -9.84 13.49
N ILE A 182 6.38 -10.04 12.33
CA ILE A 182 6.01 -9.33 11.09
C ILE A 182 5.35 -10.33 10.15
N ILE A 183 4.12 -10.02 9.73
CA ILE A 183 3.38 -10.77 8.72
C ILE A 183 3.39 -9.95 7.43
N THR A 184 3.99 -10.49 6.37
CA THR A 184 3.99 -9.85 5.05
C THR A 184 2.95 -10.49 4.14
N LEU A 185 2.12 -9.68 3.48
CA LEU A 185 1.11 -10.14 2.54
C LEU A 185 1.69 -10.12 1.12
N GLY A 186 2.21 -11.27 0.69
CA GLY A 186 2.75 -11.48 -0.64
C GLY A 186 4.27 -11.51 -0.71
N GLU A 187 4.78 -12.24 -1.72
CA GLU A 187 6.20 -12.51 -1.93
C GLU A 187 7.06 -11.24 -2.04
N THR A 188 6.62 -10.25 -2.83
CA THR A 188 7.45 -9.06 -3.08
C THR A 188 7.69 -8.26 -1.80
N ALA A 189 6.70 -8.17 -0.90
CA ALA A 189 6.87 -7.50 0.38
C ALA A 189 7.87 -8.25 1.27
N ALA A 190 7.70 -9.57 1.41
CA ALA A 190 8.61 -10.44 2.14
C ALA A 190 10.06 -10.29 1.65
N ARG A 191 10.27 -10.43 0.33
CA ARG A 191 11.60 -10.32 -0.29
C ARG A 191 12.22 -8.95 -0.12
N ALA A 192 11.45 -7.87 -0.24
CA ALA A 192 11.97 -6.52 -0.08
C ALA A 192 12.47 -6.26 1.35
N ILE A 193 11.73 -6.74 2.35
CA ILE A 193 12.05 -6.54 3.77
C ILE A 193 13.25 -7.41 4.18
N GLN A 194 13.31 -8.66 3.73
CA GLN A 194 14.39 -9.59 4.07
C GLN A 194 15.64 -9.43 3.19
N ASP A 195 15.58 -8.61 2.14
CA ASP A 195 16.56 -8.57 1.03
C ASP A 195 16.87 -9.96 0.44
N ASP A 196 15.87 -10.85 0.43
CA ASP A 196 15.98 -12.22 -0.07
C ASP A 196 15.51 -12.35 -1.53
N ARG A 197 16.40 -12.82 -2.41
CA ARG A 197 16.12 -13.01 -3.85
C ARG A 197 16.19 -14.46 -4.31
N LYS A 198 16.53 -15.39 -3.42
CA LYS A 198 16.93 -16.75 -3.80
C LYS A 198 16.00 -17.81 -3.23
N THR A 199 15.51 -17.61 -2.01
CA THR A 199 14.71 -18.58 -1.28
C THR A 199 13.43 -18.90 -2.03
N ASP A 200 13.04 -20.17 -2.05
CA ASP A 200 11.79 -20.59 -2.66
C ASP A 200 10.59 -19.96 -1.95
N ASN A 201 9.50 -19.68 -2.66
CA ASN A 201 8.34 -19.00 -2.10
C ASN A 201 7.75 -19.75 -0.91
N LYS A 202 7.76 -21.09 -0.92
CA LYS A 202 7.23 -21.88 0.20
C LYS A 202 8.06 -21.69 1.46
N GLN A 203 9.38 -21.64 1.33
CA GLN A 203 10.32 -21.43 2.43
C GLN A 203 10.27 -19.97 2.94
N LEU A 204 10.21 -19.02 2.02
CA LEU A 204 10.12 -17.59 2.33
C LEU A 204 8.89 -17.26 3.19
N LEU A 205 7.76 -17.91 2.90
CA LEU A 205 6.48 -17.64 3.55
C LEU A 205 6.18 -18.60 4.71
N SER A 206 6.97 -19.66 4.92
CA SER A 206 6.80 -20.57 6.06
C SER A 206 7.46 -20.06 7.34
N GLY A 207 8.34 -19.06 7.26
CA GLY A 207 9.11 -18.59 8.41
C GLY A 207 10.02 -19.66 9.03
N LEU A 208 10.40 -20.66 8.23
CA LEU A 208 11.26 -21.80 8.56
C LEU A 208 12.53 -21.78 7.73
#